data_AF-A0A8B7W1Z8-F1
#
_entry.id   AF-A0A8B7W1Z8-F1
#
_cell.length_a   1.000
_cell.length_b   1.000
_cell.length_c   1.000
_cell.angle_alpha   90.00
_cell.angle_beta   90.00
_cell.angle_gamma   90.00
#
_symmetry.space_group_name_H-M   'P 1'
#
loop_
_entity.id
_entity.type
_entity.pdbx_description
1 polymer ?
#
loop_
_entity_poly.entity_id
_entity_poly.type
_entity_poly.pdbx_seq_one_letter_code
_entity_poly.pdbx_strand_id
1 'polypeptide(L)'
;MEMKKRINLELRSRVPEEVVTELVLDNCLCVNGEIEGLNDTFKELEFLHMANVELSSLAQLPSLNKLQKLEFSDNMISEGLEVLAEKYPNLTYLNLSGNKIKDLSTVEALQNLKNLKNMKMRRKMKLIHLKAMRRRRNRMRMKIR
;
A
#
# COMPACT_ATOMS: atom_id res chain seq x y z
N MET A 1 -12.33 -13.94 -10.05
CA MET A 1 -13.55 -13.09 -9.98
C MET A 1 -13.11 -11.64 -10.10
N GLU A 2 -13.82 -10.81 -10.89
CA GLU A 2 -13.50 -9.38 -11.04
C GLU A 2 -13.61 -8.63 -9.71
N MET A 3 -12.72 -7.66 -9.50
CA MET A 3 -12.64 -6.86 -8.27
C MET A 3 -13.96 -6.15 -7.92
N LYS A 4 -14.60 -5.50 -8.89
CA LYS A 4 -15.88 -4.79 -8.67
C LYS A 4 -16.98 -5.72 -8.14
N LYS A 5 -17.04 -6.95 -8.64
CA LYS A 5 -17.96 -7.98 -8.14
C LYS A 5 -17.61 -8.38 -6.71
N ARG A 6 -16.32 -8.53 -6.38
CA ARG A 6 -15.86 -8.81 -5.00
C ARG A 6 -16.26 -7.70 -4.04
N ILE A 7 -16.07 -6.44 -4.41
CA ILE A 7 -16.44 -5.28 -3.59
C ILE A 7 -17.93 -5.32 -3.24
N ASN A 8 -18.81 -5.54 -4.22
CA ASN A 8 -20.24 -5.64 -3.96
C ASN A 8 -20.60 -6.78 -2.98
N LEU A 9 -19.90 -7.92 -3.04
CA LEU A 9 -20.09 -9.02 -2.10
C LEU A 9 -19.63 -8.68 -0.69
N GLU A 10 -18.50 -7.98 -0.53
CA GLU A 10 -17.99 -7.55 0.77
C GLU A 10 -18.87 -6.48 1.42
N LEU A 11 -19.49 -5.60 0.62
CA LEU A 11 -20.39 -4.58 1.12
C LEU A 11 -21.64 -5.17 1.78
N ARG A 12 -22.20 -6.28 1.27
CA ARG A 12 -23.42 -6.91 1.82
C ARG A 12 -24.57 -5.90 2.02
N SER A 13 -24.81 -5.05 1.03
CA SER A 13 -25.79 -3.94 1.06
C SER A 13 -25.48 -2.80 2.04
N ARG A 14 -24.29 -2.77 2.63
CA ARG A 14 -23.79 -1.62 3.38
C ARG A 14 -23.35 -0.51 2.45
N VAL A 15 -23.52 0.73 2.89
CA VAL A 15 -23.00 1.92 2.21
C VAL A 15 -21.52 2.08 2.60
N PRO A 16 -20.59 2.24 1.63
CA PRO A 16 -19.16 2.35 1.91
C PRO A 16 -18.78 3.46 2.91
N GLU A 17 -19.53 4.56 2.93
CA GLU A 17 -19.20 5.78 3.68
C GLU A 17 -19.34 5.66 5.20
N GLU A 18 -20.16 4.75 5.72
CA GLU A 18 -20.59 4.81 7.13
C GLU A 18 -20.04 3.69 8.02
N VAL A 19 -19.74 2.52 7.46
CA VAL A 19 -19.55 1.30 8.27
C VAL A 19 -18.39 0.40 7.83
N VAL A 20 -17.75 0.68 6.70
CA VAL A 20 -16.73 -0.22 6.13
C VAL A 20 -15.35 0.19 6.60
N THR A 21 -14.89 -0.42 7.70
CA THR A 21 -13.55 -0.23 8.25
C THR A 21 -12.54 -1.25 7.73
N GLU A 22 -13.02 -2.39 7.23
CA GLU A 22 -12.19 -3.46 6.67
C GLU A 22 -12.76 -3.96 5.34
N LEU A 23 -11.87 -4.16 4.36
CA LEU A 23 -12.21 -4.67 3.05
C LEU A 23 -11.18 -5.73 2.62
N VAL A 24 -11.67 -6.94 2.35
CA VAL A 24 -10.85 -8.09 1.91
C VAL A 24 -11.16 -8.41 0.45
N LEU A 25 -10.18 -8.19 -0.43
CA LEU A 25 -10.30 -8.38 -1.87
C LEU A 25 -9.34 -9.46 -2.39
N ASP A 26 -8.76 -10.26 -1.51
CA ASP A 26 -7.78 -11.28 -1.86
C ASP A 26 -8.30 -12.24 -2.94
N ASN A 27 -7.42 -12.60 -3.88
CA ASN A 27 -7.70 -13.53 -5.00
C ASN A 27 -8.81 -13.08 -5.96
N CYS A 28 -9.23 -11.80 -5.92
CA CYS A 28 -9.94 -11.19 -7.05
C CYS A 28 -8.95 -10.80 -8.15
N LEU A 29 -9.44 -10.37 -9.31
CA LEU A 29 -8.62 -9.94 -10.44
C LEU A 29 -8.79 -8.45 -10.69
N CYS A 30 -7.68 -7.73 -10.69
CA CYS A 30 -7.55 -6.42 -11.30
C CYS A 30 -7.78 -6.52 -12.82
N VAL A 31 -8.22 -5.43 -13.44
CA VAL A 31 -8.33 -5.33 -14.91
C VAL A 31 -7.08 -4.62 -15.40
N ASN A 32 -6.32 -5.26 -16.29
CA ASN A 32 -5.04 -4.73 -16.80
C ASN A 32 -4.05 -4.33 -15.69
N GLY A 33 -4.11 -4.99 -14.54
CA GLY A 33 -3.26 -4.69 -13.39
C GLY A 33 -3.60 -3.37 -12.68
N GLU A 34 -4.80 -2.83 -12.90
CA GLU A 34 -5.36 -1.66 -12.24
C GLU A 34 -6.59 -2.00 -11.38
N ILE A 35 -6.80 -1.18 -10.36
CA ILE A 35 -7.92 -1.28 -9.43
C ILE A 35 -9.20 -0.78 -10.10
N GLU A 36 -10.32 -1.48 -9.88
CA GLU A 36 -11.65 -1.05 -10.31
C GLU A 36 -12.64 -1.13 -9.16
N GLY A 37 -13.49 -0.11 -9.01
CA GLY A 37 -14.61 -0.09 -8.06
C GLY A 37 -14.26 0.34 -6.64
N LEU A 38 -12.96 0.44 -6.30
CA LEU A 38 -12.49 1.08 -5.07
C LEU A 38 -12.30 2.58 -5.33
N ASN A 39 -12.98 3.43 -4.55
CA ASN A 39 -12.93 4.88 -4.69
C ASN A 39 -12.86 5.56 -3.31
N ASP A 40 -12.94 6.88 -3.27
CA ASP A 40 -12.82 7.71 -2.06
C ASP A 40 -14.09 7.71 -1.16
N THR A 41 -15.14 6.99 -1.56
CA THR A 41 -16.33 6.80 -0.70
C THR A 41 -16.05 5.95 0.54
N PHE A 42 -15.00 5.13 0.52
CA PHE A 42 -14.56 4.28 1.63
C PHE A 42 -13.85 5.09 2.74
N LYS A 43 -14.48 6.17 3.20
CA LYS A 43 -13.88 7.19 4.09
C LYS A 43 -13.46 6.62 5.44
N GLU A 44 -14.15 5.60 5.91
CA GLU A 44 -13.93 4.93 7.20
C GLU A 44 -12.96 3.73 7.11
N LEU A 45 -12.42 3.43 5.92
CA LEU A 45 -11.58 2.25 5.74
C LEU A 45 -10.25 2.39 6.47
N GLU A 46 -9.97 1.43 7.36
CA GLU A 46 -8.75 1.32 8.14
C GLU A 46 -7.85 0.20 7.64
N PHE A 47 -8.44 -0.88 7.10
CA PHE A 47 -7.75 -2.08 6.67
C PHE A 47 -8.15 -2.49 5.25
N LEU A 48 -7.17 -2.57 4.35
CA LEU A 48 -7.37 -3.02 2.98
C LEU A 48 -6.46 -4.21 2.67
N HIS A 49 -7.08 -5.33 2.31
CA HIS A 49 -6.44 -6.56 1.90
C HIS A 49 -6.63 -6.80 0.41
N MET A 50 -5.53 -6.81 -0.33
CA MET A 50 -5.50 -7.03 -1.78
C MET A 50 -4.33 -7.94 -2.14
N ALA A 51 -4.27 -9.12 -1.51
CA ALA A 51 -3.25 -10.12 -1.80
C ALA A 51 -3.61 -10.91 -3.07
N ASN A 52 -2.60 -11.17 -3.92
CA ASN A 52 -2.74 -11.99 -5.11
C ASN A 52 -3.89 -11.52 -6.04
N VAL A 53 -3.87 -10.23 -6.41
CA VAL A 53 -4.89 -9.63 -7.29
C VAL A 53 -4.35 -9.17 -8.66
N GLU A 54 -3.11 -9.56 -8.97
CA GLU A 54 -2.38 -9.17 -10.20
C GLU A 54 -2.18 -7.65 -10.34
N LEU A 55 -2.18 -6.89 -9.25
CA LEU A 55 -1.97 -5.44 -9.27
C LEU A 55 -0.56 -5.11 -9.76
N SER A 56 -0.43 -4.28 -10.80
CA SER A 56 0.86 -3.79 -11.31
C SER A 56 1.00 -2.28 -11.23
N SER A 57 -0.11 -1.53 -11.25
CA SER A 57 -0.13 -0.07 -11.20
C SER A 57 -0.84 0.44 -9.95
N LEU A 58 -0.27 1.49 -9.35
CA LEU A 58 -0.83 2.17 -8.18
C LEU A 58 -1.57 3.48 -8.54
N ALA A 59 -1.68 3.81 -9.83
CA ALA A 59 -2.21 5.08 -10.30
C ALA A 59 -3.69 5.31 -9.92
N GLN A 60 -4.48 4.25 -9.87
CA GLN A 60 -5.92 4.29 -9.57
C GLN A 60 -6.24 4.16 -8.08
N LEU A 61 -5.24 4.25 -7.20
CA LEU A 61 -5.48 4.21 -5.77
C LEU A 61 -6.28 5.45 -5.31
N PRO A 62 -7.42 5.27 -4.63
CA PRO A 62 -8.13 6.41 -4.05
C PRO A 62 -7.40 6.94 -2.82
N SER A 63 -7.68 8.20 -2.48
CA SER A 63 -7.24 8.79 -1.22
C SER A 63 -8.07 8.25 -0.06
N LEU A 64 -7.44 7.57 0.89
CA LEU A 64 -8.12 6.96 2.05
C LEU A 64 -7.42 7.41 3.33
N ASN A 65 -7.89 8.53 3.88
CA ASN A 65 -7.22 9.20 5.00
C ASN A 65 -7.18 8.37 6.29
N LYS A 66 -8.17 7.49 6.52
CA LYS A 66 -8.21 6.63 7.72
C LYS A 66 -7.46 5.32 7.56
N LEU A 67 -6.91 5.02 6.38
CA LEU A 67 -6.25 3.75 6.11
C LEU A 67 -4.97 3.60 6.95
N GLN A 68 -4.91 2.51 7.74
CA GLN A 68 -3.81 2.22 8.66
C GLN A 68 -3.01 0.98 8.25
N LYS A 69 -3.65 -0.04 7.66
CA LYS A 69 -2.96 -1.25 7.20
C LYS A 69 -3.30 -1.54 5.75
N LEU A 70 -2.25 -1.80 4.98
CA LEU A 70 -2.33 -2.14 3.56
C LEU A 70 -1.56 -3.42 3.27
N GLU A 71 -2.27 -4.42 2.75
CA GLU A 71 -1.73 -5.71 2.34
C GLU A 71 -1.78 -5.83 0.82
N PHE A 72 -0.59 -5.81 0.20
CA PHE A 72 -0.38 -5.95 -1.24
C PHE A 72 0.52 -7.14 -1.58
N SER A 73 0.62 -8.16 -0.71
CA SER A 73 1.45 -9.32 -1.00
C SER A 73 1.08 -10.03 -2.31
N ASP A 74 2.08 -10.62 -2.94
CA ASP A 74 1.91 -11.50 -4.11
C ASP A 74 1.23 -10.81 -5.30
N ASN A 75 1.58 -9.54 -5.53
CA ASN A 75 1.19 -8.76 -6.70
C ASN A 75 2.38 -8.54 -7.65
N MET A 76 2.18 -7.68 -8.66
CA MET A 76 3.13 -7.40 -9.73
C MET A 76 3.75 -5.99 -9.65
N ILE A 77 3.64 -5.32 -8.51
CA ILE A 77 4.11 -3.93 -8.32
C ILE A 77 5.63 -3.87 -8.46
N SER A 78 6.11 -2.95 -9.29
CA SER A 78 7.54 -2.68 -9.51
C SER A 78 7.96 -1.26 -9.15
N GLU A 79 7.05 -0.28 -9.21
CA GLU A 79 7.31 1.16 -9.07
C GLU A 79 6.07 1.93 -8.55
N GLY A 80 6.16 3.27 -8.48
CA GLY A 80 5.04 4.14 -8.11
C GLY A 80 4.69 4.20 -6.61
N LEU A 81 5.62 3.78 -5.74
CA LEU A 81 5.36 3.70 -4.29
C LEU A 81 5.20 5.08 -3.62
N GLU A 82 5.66 6.15 -4.26
CA GLU A 82 5.51 7.54 -3.81
C GLU A 82 4.04 7.95 -3.62
N VAL A 83 3.13 7.39 -4.43
CA VAL A 83 1.69 7.65 -4.36
C VAL A 83 1.12 7.26 -2.99
N LEU A 84 1.69 6.23 -2.34
CA LEU A 84 1.21 5.78 -1.03
C LEU A 84 1.30 6.85 0.04
N ALA A 85 2.35 7.70 -0.02
CA ALA A 85 2.53 8.78 0.96
C ALA A 85 1.52 9.92 0.77
N GLU A 86 1.04 10.13 -0.46
CA GLU A 86 0.00 11.10 -0.77
C GLU A 86 -1.38 10.57 -0.38
N LYS A 87 -1.69 9.33 -0.77
CA LYS A 87 -3.04 8.75 -0.61
C LYS A 87 -3.33 8.26 0.80
N TYR A 88 -2.31 7.78 1.53
CA TYR A 88 -2.45 7.09 2.83
C TYR A 88 -1.55 7.71 3.91
N PRO A 89 -1.78 8.97 4.30
CA PRO A 89 -0.92 9.68 5.24
C PRO A 89 -0.85 9.03 6.64
N ASN A 90 -1.86 8.25 7.03
CA ASN A 90 -1.96 7.58 8.32
C ASN A 90 -1.53 6.10 8.30
N LEU A 91 -0.92 5.64 7.20
CA LEU A 91 -0.50 4.25 7.07
C LEU A 91 0.57 3.87 8.09
N THR A 92 0.32 2.81 8.85
CA THR A 92 1.22 2.29 9.90
C THR A 92 1.79 0.92 9.58
N TYR A 93 1.10 0.13 8.74
CA TYR A 93 1.53 -1.19 8.27
C TYR A 93 1.44 -1.29 6.76
N LEU A 94 2.51 -1.80 6.13
CA LEU A 94 2.56 -2.07 4.69
C LEU A 94 3.22 -3.42 4.43
N ASN A 95 2.57 -4.26 3.64
CA ASN A 95 3.17 -5.48 3.12
C ASN A 95 3.21 -5.49 1.59
N LEU A 96 4.45 -5.56 1.07
CA LEU A 96 4.82 -5.62 -0.35
C LEU A 96 5.63 -6.89 -0.65
N SER A 97 5.46 -7.95 0.16
CA SER A 97 6.07 -9.25 -0.15
C SER A 97 5.54 -9.81 -1.47
N GLY A 98 6.28 -10.71 -2.12
CA GLY A 98 5.85 -11.29 -3.41
C GLY A 98 5.82 -10.34 -4.62
N ASN A 99 6.15 -9.05 -4.48
CA ASN A 99 6.14 -8.08 -5.57
C ASN A 99 7.46 -8.02 -6.38
N LYS A 100 7.44 -7.29 -7.49
CA LYS A 100 8.54 -7.16 -8.46
C LYS A 100 9.48 -5.97 -8.20
N ILE A 101 9.49 -5.42 -6.99
CA ILE A 101 10.35 -4.29 -6.59
C ILE A 101 11.83 -4.73 -6.60
N LYS A 102 12.62 -4.13 -7.49
CA LYS A 102 14.05 -4.45 -7.67
C LYS A 102 14.98 -3.28 -7.32
N ASP A 103 14.51 -2.05 -7.46
CA ASP A 103 15.33 -0.85 -7.40
C ASP A 103 15.25 -0.14 -6.05
N LEU A 104 16.40 0.40 -5.61
CA LEU A 104 16.49 1.12 -4.34
C LEU A 104 15.68 2.41 -4.36
N SER A 105 15.72 3.16 -5.46
CA SER A 105 14.97 4.41 -5.64
C SER A 105 13.49 4.24 -5.34
N THR A 106 12.89 3.15 -5.82
CA THR A 106 11.49 2.80 -5.55
C THR A 106 11.19 2.68 -4.05
N VAL A 107 12.10 2.08 -3.27
CA VAL A 107 11.91 1.88 -1.83
C VAL A 107 12.28 3.13 -1.02
N GLU A 108 13.03 4.08 -1.60
CA GLU A 108 13.30 5.36 -0.96
C GLU A 108 12.06 6.26 -0.91
N ALA A 109 11.12 6.12 -1.85
CA ALA A 109 9.83 6.82 -1.83
C ALA A 109 9.02 6.53 -0.54
N LEU A 110 9.14 5.31 0.00
CA LEU A 110 8.47 4.91 1.25
C LEU A 110 8.97 5.69 2.48
N GLN A 111 10.10 6.41 2.40
CA GLN A 111 10.57 7.26 3.48
C GLN A 111 9.62 8.44 3.77
N ASN A 112 8.75 8.78 2.82
CA ASN A 112 7.75 9.82 2.97
C ASN A 112 6.54 9.38 3.82
N LEU A 113 6.38 8.07 4.06
CA LEU A 113 5.35 7.52 4.96
C LEU A 113 5.78 7.71 6.44
N LYS A 114 5.54 8.91 6.97
CA LYS A 114 6.00 9.32 8.32
C LYS A 114 5.48 8.44 9.45
N ASN A 115 4.30 7.84 9.28
CA ASN A 115 3.63 7.03 10.29
C ASN A 115 3.90 5.52 10.17
N LEU A 116 4.68 5.09 9.16
CA LEU A 116 4.92 3.67 8.90
C LEU A 116 5.79 3.05 10.01
N LYS A 117 5.22 2.09 10.74
CA LYS A 117 5.88 1.39 11.85
C LYS A 117 6.38 0.02 11.42
N ASN A 118 5.61 -0.66 10.57
CA ASN A 118 5.84 -2.05 10.21
C ASN A 118 5.80 -2.22 8.69
N MET A 119 6.91 -2.73 8.13
CA MET A 119 7.01 -3.01 6.69
C MET A 119 7.53 -4.41 6.42
N LYS A 120 6.84 -5.11 5.52
CA LYS A 120 7.24 -6.40 4.95
C LYS A 120 7.51 -6.25 3.45
N MET A 121 8.64 -6.77 3.01
CA MET A 121 9.04 -6.87 1.59
C MET A 121 10.13 -7.93 1.46
N ARG A 122 10.56 -8.26 0.23
CA ARG A 122 11.64 -9.24 -0.02
C ARG A 122 12.87 -8.92 0.85
N ARG A 123 13.41 -9.93 1.57
CA ARG A 123 14.49 -9.76 2.57
C ARG A 123 15.67 -8.92 2.07
N LYS A 124 16.09 -9.11 0.80
CA LYS A 124 17.17 -8.33 0.18
C LYS A 124 16.86 -6.82 0.16
N MET A 125 15.65 -6.42 -0.24
CA MET A 125 15.26 -5.01 -0.30
C MET A 125 15.10 -4.40 1.10
N LYS A 126 14.55 -5.15 2.05
CA LYS A 126 14.42 -4.72 3.45
C LYS A 126 15.78 -4.32 4.04
N LEU A 127 16.82 -5.11 3.79
CA LEU A 127 18.17 -4.81 4.28
C LEU A 127 18.77 -3.54 3.65
N ILE A 128 18.52 -3.31 2.35
CA ILE A 128 19.03 -2.12 1.66
C ILE A 128 18.31 -0.87 2.18
N HIS A 129 16.98 -0.88 2.31
CA HIS A 129 16.20 0.21 2.88
C HIS A 129 16.68 0.58 4.30
N LEU A 130 16.88 -0.41 5.18
CA LEU A 130 17.39 -0.17 6.54
C LEU A 130 18.79 0.46 6.55
N LYS A 131 19.67 0.02 5.65
CA LYS A 131 21.00 0.62 5.47
C LYS A 131 20.90 2.07 4.99
N ALA A 132 20.02 2.38 4.05
CA ALA A 132 19.77 3.73 3.55
C ALA A 132 19.27 4.66 4.67
N MET A 133 18.28 4.21 5.44
CA MET A 133 17.74 4.94 6.60
C MET A 133 18.81 5.23 7.67
N ARG A 134 19.65 4.23 7.99
CA ARG A 134 20.77 4.41 8.94
C ARG A 134 21.79 5.43 8.43
N ARG A 135 22.18 5.38 7.15
CA ARG A 135 23.10 6.35 6.53
C ARG A 135 22.54 7.77 6.60
N ARG A 136 21.25 7.96 6.31
CA ARG A 136 20.58 9.27 6.37
C ARG A 136 20.55 9.83 7.80
N ARG A 137 20.21 9.00 8.79
CA ARG A 137 20.24 9.38 10.21
C ARG A 137 21.62 9.84 10.67
N ASN A 138 22.68 9.15 10.23
CA ASN A 138 24.07 9.56 10.54
C ASN A 138 24.44 10.90 9.90
N ARG A 139 24.05 11.13 8.63
CA ARG A 139 24.27 12.42 7.95
C ARG A 139 23.56 13.58 8.65
N MET A 140 22.32 13.41 9.09
CA MET A 140 21.60 14.45 9.84
C MET A 140 22.28 14.79 11.16
N ARG A 141 22.77 13.79 11.91
CA ARG A 141 23.51 14.02 13.16
C ARG A 141 24.81 14.81 12.96
N MET A 142 25.52 14.57 11.86
CA MET A 142 26.77 15.30 11.56
C MET A 142 26.55 16.76 11.19
N LYS A 143 25.39 17.12 10.61
CA LYS A 143 25.06 18.51 10.25
C LYS A 143 24.64 19.39 11.44
N ILE A 144 24.41 18.80 12.61
CA ILE A 144 23.96 19.50 13.83
C ILE A 144 25.15 19.74 14.80
N ARG A 145 26.37 19.33 14.41
CA ARG A 145 27.64 19.63 15.07
C ARG A 145 28.40 20.65 14.26
#